data_AF-A0A1F6LT17-F1
#
_entry.id   AF-A0A1F6LT17-F1
#
_cell.length_a   1.000
_cell.length_b   1.000
_cell.length_c   1.000
_cell.angle_alpha   90.00
_cell.angle_beta   90.00
_cell.angle_gamma   90.00
#
_symmetry.space_group_name_H-M   'P 1'
#
loop_
_entity.id
_entity.type
_entity.pdbx_description
1 polymer ?
#
loop_
_entity_poly.entity_id
_entity_poly.type
_entity_poly.pdbx_seq_one_letter_code
_entity_poly.pdbx_strand_id
1 'polypeptide(L)'
;MKKKPRRIETQIRLRNLIAALHRALFSIKLADLPSRVRDLPDERTARYYTALGLLSRPARFDGRRALYGRRHLIELIAIKRLQSQGHGIRAIQERLRRAPLRRLSAVADVDPVVVDRAMREASVDPALDLWPRPDPGAPPVRPAAPESVRCFKIQEGVYLTMDPAAGGNIRQSVMTFLDAQFP
;
A
#
# COMPACT_ATOMS: atom_id res chain seq x y z
N MET A 1 -3.86 33.43 21.29
CA MET A 1 -3.10 32.42 20.51
C MET A 1 -3.96 31.19 20.24
N LYS A 2 -4.62 31.08 19.08
CA LYS A 2 -5.43 29.90 18.74
C LYS A 2 -4.48 28.73 18.43
N LYS A 3 -4.40 27.73 19.33
CA LYS A 3 -3.71 26.46 19.06
C LYS A 3 -4.38 25.83 17.83
N LYS A 4 -3.72 25.91 16.66
CA LYS A 4 -4.14 25.20 15.44
C LYS A 4 -4.37 23.73 15.84
N PRO A 5 -5.53 23.13 15.54
CA PRO A 5 -5.80 21.76 15.93
C PRO A 5 -4.69 20.89 15.35
N ARG A 6 -3.96 20.17 16.21
CA ARG A 6 -3.02 19.13 15.78
C ARG A 6 -3.88 18.09 15.07
N ARG A 7 -4.05 18.20 13.75
CA ARG A 7 -4.56 17.11 12.91
C ARG A 7 -3.73 15.90 13.33
N ILE A 8 -4.39 14.89 13.87
CA ILE A 8 -3.75 13.63 14.21
C ILE A 8 -3.30 13.07 12.87
N GLU A 9 -2.03 13.29 12.51
CA GLU A 9 -1.48 12.75 11.27
C GLU A 9 -1.50 11.23 11.41
N THR A 10 -2.18 10.59 10.47
CA THR A 10 -2.23 9.15 10.36
C THR A 10 -0.81 8.61 10.22
N GLN A 11 -0.36 7.85 11.21
CA GLN A 11 0.99 7.28 11.30
C GLN A 11 0.90 5.75 11.17
N ILE A 12 1.63 5.19 10.23
CA ILE A 12 1.61 3.76 9.88
C ILE A 12 3.01 3.18 9.82
N ARG A 13 3.13 1.86 9.97
CA ARG A 13 4.42 1.14 9.85
C ARG A 13 4.92 1.14 8.40
N LEU A 14 6.20 0.84 8.20
CA LEU A 14 6.81 0.78 6.87
C LEU A 14 6.06 -0.15 5.90
N ARG A 15 5.70 -1.37 6.35
CA ARG A 15 4.93 -2.32 5.55
C ARG A 15 3.61 -1.72 5.04
N ASN A 16 2.89 -1.03 5.92
CA ASN A 16 1.61 -0.38 5.59
C ASN A 16 1.84 0.86 4.70
N LEU A 17 2.97 1.57 4.87
CA LEU A 17 3.34 2.68 3.99
C LEU A 17 3.52 2.22 2.55
N ILE A 18 4.12 1.04 2.34
CA ILE A 18 4.27 0.44 1.01
C ILE A 18 2.90 0.05 0.43
N ALA A 19 2.01 -0.54 1.23
CA ALA A 19 0.64 -0.80 0.81
C ALA A 19 -0.10 0.50 0.41
N ALA A 20 0.08 1.58 1.16
CA ALA A 20 -0.47 2.90 0.81
C ALA A 20 0.12 3.45 -0.50
N LEU A 21 1.42 3.24 -0.74
CA LEU A 21 2.09 3.59 -1.99
C LEU A 21 1.48 2.84 -3.17
N HIS A 22 1.35 1.53 -3.08
CA HIS A 22 0.79 0.71 -4.17
C HIS A 22 -0.66 1.13 -4.47
N ARG A 23 -1.49 1.37 -3.44
CA ARG A 23 -2.85 1.88 -3.58
C ARG A 23 -2.91 3.23 -4.27
N ALA A 24 -2.07 4.17 -3.84
CA ALA A 24 -2.01 5.51 -4.42
C ALA A 24 -1.58 5.42 -5.89
N LEU A 25 -0.51 4.69 -6.20
CA LEU A 25 -0.03 4.51 -7.57
C LEU A 25 -1.05 3.83 -8.48
N PHE A 26 -1.80 2.86 -7.96
CA PHE A 26 -2.87 2.20 -8.70
C PHE A 26 -4.05 3.17 -8.97
N SER A 27 -4.42 3.98 -7.97
CA SER A 27 -5.52 4.95 -8.07
C SER A 27 -5.22 6.10 -9.04
N ILE A 28 -3.95 6.50 -9.15
CA ILE A 28 -3.51 7.57 -10.06
C ILE A 28 -3.52 7.09 -11.53
N LYS A 29 -3.74 5.80 -11.79
CA LYS A 29 -3.56 5.16 -13.12
C LYS A 29 -2.25 5.62 -13.74
N LEU A 30 -1.16 5.02 -13.27
CA LEU A 30 0.21 5.26 -13.73
C LEU A 30 0.49 4.85 -15.20
N ALA A 31 -0.53 4.81 -16.06
CA ALA A 31 -0.43 4.48 -17.47
C ALA A 31 0.38 5.51 -18.27
N ASP A 32 0.51 6.74 -17.75
CA ASP A 32 1.27 7.83 -18.39
C ASP A 32 2.76 7.87 -17.97
N LEU A 33 3.24 6.93 -17.13
CA LEU A 33 4.67 6.83 -16.82
C LEU A 33 5.34 5.76 -17.71
N PRO A 34 6.53 6.04 -18.24
CA PRO A 34 7.22 5.11 -19.14
C PRO A 34 7.48 3.76 -18.47
N SER A 35 7.30 2.69 -19.25
CA SER A 35 7.17 1.28 -18.88
C SER A 35 8.38 0.62 -18.18
N ARG A 36 9.40 1.40 -17.78
CA ARG A 36 10.54 0.94 -16.97
C ARG A 36 10.25 0.87 -15.46
N VAL A 37 8.96 0.96 -15.09
CA VAL A 37 8.45 1.22 -13.73
C VAL A 37 7.92 -0.03 -13.02
N ARG A 38 7.99 -1.22 -13.64
CA ARG A 38 7.33 -2.45 -13.18
C ARG A 38 7.75 -2.93 -11.77
N ASP A 39 8.96 -2.58 -11.33
CA ASP A 39 9.39 -2.84 -9.95
C ASP A 39 8.84 -1.76 -9.01
N LEU A 40 7.65 -2.04 -8.46
CA LEU A 40 7.10 -1.26 -7.36
C LEU A 40 8.04 -1.35 -6.15
N PRO A 41 8.31 -0.23 -5.44
CA PRO A 41 9.17 -0.26 -4.27
C PRO A 41 8.63 -1.22 -3.21
N ASP A 42 9.53 -2.01 -2.63
CA ASP A 42 9.28 -2.88 -1.50
C ASP A 42 9.84 -2.27 -0.20
N GLU A 43 9.70 -2.97 0.93
CA GLU A 43 10.22 -2.49 2.22
C GLU A 43 11.74 -2.30 2.20
N ARG A 44 12.48 -3.18 1.51
CA ARG A 44 13.94 -3.13 1.45
C ARG A 44 14.40 -1.85 0.77
N THR A 45 13.74 -1.50 -0.33
CA THR A 45 13.97 -0.27 -1.09
C THR A 45 13.68 0.97 -0.25
N ALA A 46 12.58 0.96 0.50
CA ALA A 46 12.25 2.08 1.38
C ALA A 46 13.25 2.25 2.54
N ARG A 47 13.74 1.15 3.13
CA ARG A 47 14.82 1.20 4.14
C ARG A 47 16.12 1.75 3.55
N TYR A 48 16.47 1.30 2.35
CA TYR A 48 17.63 1.82 1.62
C TYR A 48 17.50 3.33 1.36
N TYR A 49 16.34 3.82 0.93
CA TYR A 49 16.10 5.26 0.75
C TYR A 49 16.13 6.06 2.05
N THR A 50 15.72 5.44 3.16
CA THR A 50 15.85 6.05 4.48
C THR A 50 17.33 6.17 4.88
N ALA A 51 18.13 5.13 4.64
CA ALA A 51 19.56 5.12 4.94
C ALA A 51 20.35 6.13 4.10
N LEU A 52 20.01 6.28 2.81
CA LEU A 52 20.61 7.31 1.95
C LEU A 52 20.09 8.73 2.25
N GLY A 53 19.05 8.88 3.08
CA GLY A 53 18.43 10.17 3.38
C GLY A 53 17.61 10.76 2.22
N LEU A 54 17.12 9.93 1.30
CA LEU A 54 16.11 10.33 0.31
C LEU A 54 14.72 10.40 0.94
N LEU A 55 14.44 9.51 1.88
CA LEU A 55 13.21 9.51 2.66
C LEU A 55 13.45 10.22 3.99
N SER A 56 12.50 11.04 4.43
CA SER A 56 12.55 11.66 5.76
C SER A 56 12.66 10.60 6.86
N ARG A 57 13.33 10.97 7.96
CA ARG A 57 13.37 10.12 9.16
C ARG A 57 11.94 9.85 9.67
N PRO A 58 11.71 8.68 10.29
CA PRO A 58 10.39 8.32 10.81
C PRO A 58 9.82 9.43 11.69
N ALA A 59 8.51 9.70 11.52
CA ALA A 59 7.83 10.75 12.28
C ALA A 59 7.81 10.44 13.79
N ARG A 60 7.71 9.15 14.14
CA ARG A 60 7.75 8.66 15.51
C ARG A 60 8.33 7.27 15.58
N PHE A 61 8.70 6.89 16.79
CA PHE A 61 8.98 5.51 17.16
C PHE A 61 7.97 5.07 18.22
N ASP A 62 7.40 3.90 18.02
CA ASP A 62 6.55 3.19 19.00
C ASP A 62 7.36 1.97 19.49
N GLY A 63 8.07 2.16 20.60
CA GLY A 63 9.11 1.24 21.06
C GLY A 63 10.19 1.02 20.00
N ARG A 64 10.28 -0.21 19.46
CA ARG A 64 11.22 -0.58 18.38
C ARG A 64 10.67 -0.35 16.97
N ARG A 65 9.44 0.13 16.82
CA ARG A 65 8.74 0.24 15.53
C ARG A 65 8.79 1.67 15.03
N ALA A 66 9.32 1.87 13.82
CA ALA A 66 9.29 3.16 13.13
C ALA A 66 7.90 3.44 12.52
N LEU A 67 7.38 4.64 12.77
CA LEU A 67 6.10 5.12 12.27
C LEU A 67 6.29 6.23 11.24
N TYR A 68 5.56 6.11 10.14
CA TYR A 68 5.63 6.97 8.97
C TYR A 68 4.27 7.62 8.73
N GLY A 69 4.26 8.93 8.54
CA GLY A 69 3.05 9.69 8.20
C GLY A 69 2.95 10.02 6.70
N ARG A 70 1.91 10.78 6.37
CA ARG A 70 1.55 11.27 5.02
C ARG A 70 2.73 11.81 4.21
N ARG A 71 3.63 12.57 4.84
CA ARG A 71 4.80 13.15 4.18
C ARG A 71 5.66 12.09 3.49
N HIS A 72 5.88 10.95 4.14
CA HIS A 72 6.73 9.88 3.60
C HIS A 72 6.11 9.23 2.36
N LEU A 73 4.77 9.10 2.32
CA LEU A 73 4.07 8.59 1.15
C LEU A 73 4.27 9.52 -0.05
N ILE A 74 4.14 10.83 0.15
CA ILE A 74 4.36 11.83 -0.91
C ILE A 74 5.82 11.82 -1.39
N GLU A 75 6.80 11.67 -0.48
CA GLU A 75 8.21 11.54 -0.83
C GLU A 75 8.46 10.30 -1.70
N LEU A 76 7.89 9.14 -1.34
CA LEU A 76 8.02 7.91 -2.13
C LEU A 76 7.41 8.05 -3.53
N ILE A 77 6.24 8.69 -3.65
CA ILE A 77 5.60 8.95 -4.94
C ILE A 77 6.48 9.89 -5.79
N ALA A 78 7.01 10.97 -5.18
CA ALA A 78 7.91 11.90 -5.86
C ALA A 78 9.20 11.22 -6.35
N ILE A 79 9.82 10.37 -5.53
CA ILE A 79 11.00 9.58 -5.91
C ILE A 79 10.65 8.69 -7.11
N LYS A 80 9.55 7.95 -7.04
CA LYS A 80 9.16 7.01 -8.09
C LYS A 80 8.87 7.72 -9.42
N ARG A 81 8.27 8.90 -9.36
CA ARG A 81 8.02 9.72 -10.56
C ARG A 81 9.31 10.29 -11.17
N LEU A 82 10.25 10.74 -10.36
CA LEU A 82 11.55 11.18 -10.88
C LEU A 82 12.35 10.01 -11.47
N GLN A 83 12.24 8.81 -10.89
CA GLN A 83 12.85 7.60 -11.45
C GLN A 83 12.24 7.21 -12.79
N SER A 84 10.91 7.32 -12.95
CA SER A 84 10.27 7.06 -14.25
C SER A 84 10.70 8.08 -15.30
N GLN A 85 11.03 9.31 -14.91
CA GLN A 85 11.60 10.33 -15.79
C GLN A 85 13.08 10.10 -16.12
N GLY A 86 13.70 9.02 -15.62
CA GLY A 86 15.09 8.67 -15.89
C GLY A 86 16.12 9.35 -14.98
N HIS A 87 15.69 10.06 -13.93
CA HIS A 87 16.63 10.67 -12.99
C HIS A 87 17.32 9.61 -12.13
N GLY A 88 18.65 9.70 -12.04
CA GLY A 88 19.44 8.86 -11.13
C GLY A 88 19.26 9.25 -9.66
N ILE A 89 19.55 8.31 -8.75
CA ILE A 89 19.32 8.46 -7.31
C ILE A 89 19.98 9.73 -6.72
N ARG A 90 21.20 10.09 -7.17
CA ARG A 90 21.90 11.29 -6.70
C ARG A 90 21.17 12.59 -7.08
N ALA A 91 20.73 12.70 -8.34
CA ALA A 91 19.97 13.85 -8.81
C ALA A 91 18.62 13.98 -8.09
N ILE A 92 17.96 12.85 -7.82
CA ILE A 92 16.74 12.81 -7.02
C ILE A 92 17.02 13.31 -5.61
N GLN A 93 18.10 12.84 -4.99
CA GLN A 93 18.48 13.26 -3.64
C GLN A 93 18.70 14.77 -3.57
N GLU A 94 19.42 15.36 -4.52
CA GLU A 94 19.63 16.82 -4.57
C GLU A 94 18.31 17.59 -4.74
N ARG A 95 17.40 17.10 -5.59
CA ARG A 95 16.13 17.75 -5.89
C ARG A 95 15.13 17.69 -4.74
N LEU A 96 15.17 16.62 -3.94
CA LEU A 96 14.24 16.39 -2.82
C LEU A 96 14.83 16.79 -1.47
N ARG A 97 16.15 17.01 -1.36
CA ARG A 97 16.83 17.39 -0.10
C ARG A 97 16.18 18.65 0.48
N ARG A 98 15.64 18.52 1.70
CA ARG A 98 14.97 19.60 2.45
C ARG A 98 13.80 20.25 1.70
N ALA A 99 13.22 19.58 0.70
CA ALA A 99 12.08 20.12 -0.02
C ALA A 99 10.87 20.25 0.93
N PRO A 100 10.18 21.41 0.93
CA PRO A 100 8.94 21.57 1.69
C PRO A 100 7.84 20.70 1.07
N LEU A 101 6.84 20.35 1.88
CA LEU A 101 5.75 19.45 1.46
C LEU A 101 5.05 19.92 0.17
N ARG A 102 4.88 21.24 -0.01
CA ARG A 102 4.30 21.82 -1.24
C ARG A 102 5.09 21.46 -2.49
N ARG A 103 6.43 21.53 -2.43
CA ARG A 103 7.32 21.20 -3.55
C ARG A 103 7.31 19.70 -3.82
N LEU A 104 7.33 18.89 -2.75
CA LEU A 104 7.21 17.43 -2.87
C LEU A 104 5.89 17.02 -3.52
N SER A 105 4.79 17.65 -3.14
CA SER A 105 3.46 17.39 -3.70
C SER A 105 3.38 17.80 -5.17
N ALA A 106 4.01 18.92 -5.55
CA ALA A 106 4.08 19.35 -6.95
C ALA A 106 4.91 18.39 -7.82
N VAL A 107 6.02 17.84 -7.28
CA VAL A 107 6.81 16.83 -8.00
C VAL A 107 6.04 15.53 -8.11
N ALA A 108 5.40 15.08 -7.02
CA ALA A 108 4.58 13.89 -7.00
C ALA A 108 3.35 14.00 -7.91
N ASP A 109 2.81 15.21 -8.08
CA ASP A 109 1.59 15.52 -8.86
C ASP A 109 0.46 14.55 -8.55
N VAL A 110 0.20 14.46 -7.25
CA VAL A 110 -0.80 13.58 -6.69
C VAL A 110 -1.83 14.41 -5.97
N ASP A 111 -3.10 14.09 -6.19
CA ASP A 111 -4.19 14.69 -5.44
C ASP A 111 -4.04 14.35 -3.94
N PRO A 112 -4.00 15.37 -3.06
CA PRO A 112 -4.07 15.21 -1.61
C PRO A 112 -5.11 14.18 -1.12
N VAL A 113 -6.28 14.11 -1.75
CA VAL A 113 -7.39 13.23 -1.39
C VAL A 113 -7.01 11.77 -1.61
N VAL A 114 -6.29 11.45 -2.69
CA VAL A 114 -5.81 10.09 -2.99
C VAL A 114 -4.80 9.64 -1.93
N VAL A 115 -3.87 10.53 -1.56
CA VAL A 115 -2.88 10.25 -0.51
C VAL A 115 -3.57 9.99 0.83
N ASP A 116 -4.51 10.86 1.22
CA ASP A 116 -5.20 10.76 2.51
C ASP A 116 -6.13 9.53 2.57
N ARG A 117 -6.73 9.15 1.43
CA ARG A 117 -7.50 7.91 1.31
C ARG A 117 -6.58 6.68 1.44
N ALA A 118 -5.49 6.63 0.70
CA ALA A 118 -4.55 5.51 0.72
C ALA A 118 -3.93 5.31 2.12
N MET A 119 -3.58 6.39 2.82
CA MET A 119 -3.09 6.34 4.20
C MET A 119 -4.14 5.79 5.16
N ARG A 120 -5.39 6.24 5.07
CA ARG A 120 -6.48 5.74 5.92
C ARG A 120 -6.76 4.26 5.67
N GLU A 121 -6.88 3.87 4.40
CA GLU A 121 -7.11 2.48 4.03
C GLU A 121 -5.96 1.58 4.51
N ALA A 122 -4.70 1.99 4.33
CA ALA A 122 -3.54 1.23 4.81
C ALA A 122 -3.37 1.24 6.34
N SER A 123 -4.06 2.15 7.06
CA SER A 123 -4.10 2.14 8.52
C SER A 123 -5.12 1.15 9.06
N VAL A 124 -6.23 0.99 8.34
CA VAL A 124 -7.33 0.08 8.69
C VAL A 124 -7.06 -1.33 8.19
N ASP A 125 -6.26 -1.47 7.13
CA ASP A 125 -6.06 -2.73 6.41
C ASP A 125 -5.68 -3.88 7.34
N PRO A 126 -6.64 -4.78 7.62
CA PRO A 126 -6.40 -5.87 8.52
C PRO A 126 -5.71 -7.01 7.76
N ALA A 127 -5.61 -7.00 6.41
CA ALA A 127 -5.03 -8.10 5.60
C ALA A 127 -3.58 -8.46 5.94
N LEU A 128 -2.84 -7.59 6.63
CA LEU A 128 -1.47 -7.83 7.10
C LEU A 128 -1.36 -8.26 8.59
N ASP A 129 -2.47 -8.25 9.34
CA ASP A 129 -2.60 -8.82 10.70
C ASP A 129 -3.80 -9.81 10.79
N LEU A 130 -4.42 -10.19 9.66
CA LEU A 130 -5.67 -10.96 9.56
C LEU A 130 -5.51 -12.47 9.65
N TRP A 131 -4.29 -13.01 9.69
CA TRP A 131 -4.17 -14.38 10.14
C TRP A 131 -4.24 -14.36 11.66
N PRO A 132 -5.37 -14.77 12.29
CA PRO A 132 -5.34 -15.02 13.71
C PRO A 132 -4.20 -16.03 13.91
N ARG A 133 -3.23 -15.70 14.77
CA ARG A 133 -2.33 -16.74 15.26
C ARG A 133 -3.24 -17.83 15.79
N PRO A 134 -3.22 -19.06 15.24
CA PRO A 134 -4.06 -20.12 15.79
C PRO A 134 -3.69 -20.20 17.27
N ASP A 135 -4.67 -19.95 18.13
CA ASP A 135 -4.50 -20.14 19.56
C ASP A 135 -4.23 -21.65 19.73
N PRO A 136 -3.06 -22.06 20.24
CA PRO A 136 -2.73 -23.48 20.35
C PRO A 136 -3.69 -24.23 21.28
N GLY A 137 -4.50 -23.52 22.08
CA GLY A 137 -5.55 -24.08 22.92
C GLY A 137 -6.98 -23.95 22.39
N ALA A 138 -7.21 -23.29 21.24
CA ALA A 138 -8.55 -23.17 20.70
C ALA A 138 -9.00 -24.50 20.07
N PRO A 139 -10.22 -25.00 20.38
CA PRO A 139 -10.76 -26.16 19.69
C PRO A 139 -10.87 -25.84 18.18
N PRO A 140 -10.67 -26.82 17.29
CA PRO A 140 -10.78 -26.59 15.85
C PRO A 140 -12.20 -26.13 15.53
N VAL A 141 -12.36 -24.83 15.30
CA VAL A 141 -13.60 -24.28 14.77
C VAL A 141 -13.70 -24.83 13.36
N ARG A 142 -14.57 -25.83 13.15
CA ARG A 142 -14.99 -26.20 11.79
C ARG A 142 -15.66 -24.95 11.20
N PRO A 143 -15.11 -24.33 10.15
CA PRO A 143 -15.81 -23.24 9.49
C PRO A 143 -17.18 -23.78 9.07
N ALA A 144 -18.25 -23.06 9.41
CA ALA A 144 -19.57 -23.36 8.90
C ALA A 144 -19.46 -23.49 7.37
N ALA A 145 -19.96 -24.60 6.82
CA ALA A 145 -19.90 -24.84 5.39
C ALA A 145 -20.47 -23.61 4.68
N PRO A 146 -19.75 -23.00 3.71
CA PRO A 146 -20.22 -21.78 3.09
C PRO A 146 -21.43 -22.13 2.22
N GLU A 147 -22.63 -21.79 2.70
CA GLU A 147 -23.90 -22.32 2.18
C GLU A 147 -24.23 -21.91 0.73
N SER A 148 -23.46 -21.06 0.07
CA SER A 148 -23.77 -20.69 -1.31
C SER A 148 -22.63 -20.02 -2.07
N VAL A 149 -21.42 -20.57 -2.01
CA VAL A 149 -20.36 -20.10 -2.91
C VAL A 149 -20.79 -20.33 -4.36
N ARG A 150 -21.02 -19.25 -5.12
CA ARG A 150 -21.36 -19.31 -6.55
C ARG A 150 -20.10 -19.16 -7.38
N CYS A 151 -19.85 -20.10 -8.27
CA CYS A 151 -18.72 -20.07 -9.19
C CYS A 151 -19.22 -19.73 -10.60
N PHE A 152 -18.61 -18.73 -11.25
CA PHE A 152 -18.89 -18.34 -12.63
C PHE A 152 -17.63 -18.54 -13.46
N LYS A 153 -17.69 -19.36 -14.51
CA LYS A 153 -16.60 -19.45 -15.50
C LYS A 153 -16.62 -18.18 -16.35
N ILE A 154 -15.57 -17.37 -16.26
CA ILE A 154 -15.43 -16.15 -17.06
C ILE A 154 -14.76 -16.49 -18.40
N GLN A 155 -13.71 -17.34 -18.36
CA GLN A 155 -12.97 -17.83 -19.52
C GLN A 155 -12.39 -19.23 -19.24
N GLU A 156 -11.81 -19.89 -20.24
CA GLU A 156 -11.04 -21.13 -20.06
C GLU A 156 -9.94 -20.91 -18.99
N GLY A 157 -10.01 -21.66 -17.89
CA GLY A 157 -9.08 -21.54 -16.76
C GLY A 157 -9.32 -20.36 -15.79
N VAL A 158 -10.37 -19.54 -15.97
CA VAL A 158 -10.67 -18.40 -15.09
C VAL A 158 -12.07 -18.51 -14.49
N TYR A 159 -12.11 -18.69 -13.16
CA TYR A 159 -13.33 -18.85 -12.39
C TYR A 159 -13.48 -17.72 -11.36
N LEU A 160 -14.65 -17.08 -11.33
CA LEU A 160 -15.02 -16.10 -10.32
C LEU A 160 -15.87 -16.75 -9.25
N THR A 161 -15.39 -16.70 -8.02
CA THR A 161 -16.05 -17.30 -6.86
C THR A 161 -16.66 -16.20 -5.99
N MET A 162 -17.98 -16.15 -5.90
CA MET A 162 -18.71 -15.19 -5.06
C MET A 162 -19.30 -15.89 -3.83
N ASP A 163 -18.97 -15.39 -2.65
CA ASP A 163 -19.63 -15.78 -1.40
C ASP A 163 -20.73 -14.75 -1.07
N PRO A 164 -22.03 -15.11 -1.21
CA PRO A 164 -23.14 -14.21 -0.96
C PRO A 164 -23.37 -13.93 0.53
N ALA A 165 -22.78 -14.70 1.44
CA ALA A 165 -22.83 -14.41 2.88
C ALA A 165 -21.84 -13.29 3.26
N ALA A 166 -20.82 -13.04 2.42
CA ALA A 166 -19.92 -11.91 2.54
C ALA A 166 -20.57 -10.64 1.98
N GLY A 167 -21.57 -10.11 2.69
CA GLY A 167 -22.36 -8.94 2.29
C GLY A 167 -21.55 -7.85 1.56
N GLY A 168 -21.88 -7.62 0.28
CA GLY A 168 -21.48 -6.47 -0.53
C GLY A 168 -19.99 -6.25 -0.84
N ASN A 169 -19.06 -7.03 -0.28
CA ASN A 169 -17.63 -6.83 -0.51
C ASN A 169 -17.15 -7.76 -1.62
N ILE A 170 -17.21 -7.27 -2.86
CA ILE A 170 -16.57 -7.93 -4.01
C ILE A 170 -15.06 -7.95 -3.78
N ARG A 171 -14.54 -9.09 -3.33
CA ARG A 171 -13.11 -9.37 -3.26
C ARG A 171 -12.69 -10.00 -4.59
N GLN A 172 -12.02 -9.22 -5.44
CA GLN A 172 -11.32 -9.79 -6.59
C GLN A 172 -10.06 -10.49 -6.08
N SER A 173 -10.15 -11.81 -5.85
CA SER A 173 -8.98 -12.66 -5.67
C SER A 173 -8.67 -13.33 -7.01
N VAL A 174 -7.60 -12.91 -7.67
CA VAL A 174 -7.02 -13.66 -8.79
C VAL A 174 -6.24 -14.81 -8.18
N MET A 175 -6.84 -15.98 -8.16
CA MET A 175 -6.23 -17.21 -7.67
C MET A 175 -5.94 -18.08 -8.88
N THR A 176 -4.70 -18.05 -9.36
CA THR A 176 -4.24 -18.96 -10.40
C THR A 176 -4.14 -20.35 -9.78
N PHE A 177 -5.16 -21.18 -9.97
CA PHE A 177 -5.06 -22.60 -9.65
C PHE A 177 -4.45 -23.33 -10.85
N LEU A 178 -3.33 -24.00 -10.59
CA LEU A 178 -2.81 -25.07 -11.42
C LEU A 178 -3.82 -26.23 -11.37
N ASP A 179 -4.12 -26.80 -12.54
CA ASP A 179 -5.11 -27.86 -12.77
C ASP A 179 -5.28 -28.83 -11.59
N ALA A 180 -6.47 -28.80 -10.98
CA ALA A 180 -6.97 -29.92 -10.21
C ALA A 180 -8.24 -30.43 -10.91
N GLN A 181 -8.04 -31.45 -11.75
CA GLN A 181 -9.13 -32.28 -12.27
C GLN A 181 -9.90 -32.88 -11.08
N PHE A 182 -11.17 -32.52 -10.95
CA PHE A 182 -12.10 -33.24 -10.08
C PHE A 182 -12.77 -34.36 -10.88
N PRO A 183 -12.79 -35.61 -10.38
CA PRO A 183 -13.60 -36.69 -10.95
C PRO A 183 -15.10 -36.48 -10.71
#